data_AF-A0A251RQA3-F1
#
_entry.id   AF-A0A251RQA3-F1
#
_cell.length_a   1.000
_cell.length_b   1.000
_cell.length_c   1.000
_cell.angle_alpha   90.00
_cell.angle_beta   90.00
_cell.angle_gamma   90.00
#
_symmetry.space_group_name_H-M   'P 1'
#
loop_
_entity.id
_entity.type
_entity.pdbx_description
1 polymer ?
#
loop_
_entity_poly.entity_id
_entity_poly.type
_entity_poly.pdbx_seq_one_letter_code
_entity_poly.pdbx_strand_id
1 'polypeptide(L)'
;MATYKLAVIFTNPTNSDEFLLVKQPSPPKFDDQEYDSYVDSDLWDLPSAKLPSISPESDSSTQFVLKGEDTCPQNLNLRKFDLHSGLEEVLGQVGFGSVSDVEWKFLKFVEEPNFGPGFTIETVYVIGDFVSNVETLKGDCQWSSKEACFSLLLQVKPAGDRVGPLVVNGPLKDSMQSDPLKVPPTLHCQEYPPGVNVIPMGSKTAKPFRTTNLIVFAPGNNHVKSESSHFVAEGDAMIVDPGCRSEFNEELAEIVAALPCKLIVFVTHHHRDHVDGLSTVQKSNPEALLLVHENTMGRIKKDDWSGSYTTVSGTEEIFIGGERLRIIFAPGHTDGHLALLHVSTNSLIVGDHCVGQGSALLDINSGGNMSDYFRTTYKFMDLSPNALISMHGRVNLWPKHMLCGYLKNRRNREDTILKAIEAGSNTLFDIVAYTYADVDRSLWVHAASNVRLHVDHLDHQKKLPKDFSLEHFNNSCSQFTTQVGKL
;
A
#
# COMPACT_ATOMS: atom_id res chain seq x y z
N MET A 1 6.96 19.11 1.35
CA MET A 1 7.84 19.09 0.17
C MET A 1 7.41 17.91 -0.68
N ALA A 2 7.52 18.03 -2.00
CA ALA A 2 7.15 16.96 -2.93
C ALA A 2 8.38 16.54 -3.73
N THR A 3 8.40 15.29 -4.15
CA THR A 3 9.37 14.76 -5.12
C THR A 3 8.73 14.81 -6.50
N TYR A 4 9.43 15.36 -7.49
CA TYR A 4 8.91 15.42 -8.85
C TYR A 4 9.48 14.28 -9.68
N LYS A 5 8.63 13.69 -10.51
CA LYS A 5 8.96 12.58 -11.40
C LYS A 5 8.55 12.94 -12.83
N LEU A 6 9.38 12.58 -13.80
CA LEU A 6 9.08 12.67 -15.22
C LEU A 6 8.75 11.27 -15.72
N ALA A 7 7.54 11.08 -16.26
CA ALA A 7 7.12 9.84 -16.90
C ALA A 7 6.93 10.10 -18.41
N VAL A 8 7.50 9.22 -19.23
CA VAL A 8 7.55 9.42 -20.68
C VAL A 8 6.75 8.34 -21.40
N ILE A 9 5.92 8.77 -22.34
CA ILE A 9 5.18 7.91 -23.25
C ILE A 9 5.82 8.06 -24.63
N PHE A 10 6.62 7.08 -25.02
CA PHE A 10 7.10 6.98 -26.40
C PHE A 10 6.06 6.28 -27.25
N THR A 11 5.66 6.91 -28.37
CA THR A 11 4.75 6.30 -29.35
C THR A 11 5.54 5.41 -30.31
N ASN A 12 5.03 4.22 -30.64
CA ASN A 12 5.69 3.37 -31.61
C ASN A 12 5.55 3.98 -33.02
N PRO A 13 6.65 4.29 -33.75
CA PRO A 13 6.59 4.90 -35.08
C PRO A 13 5.88 4.02 -36.13
N THR A 14 5.83 2.70 -35.89
CA THR A 14 5.25 1.72 -36.81
C THR A 14 3.84 1.30 -36.43
N ASN A 15 3.40 1.59 -35.19
CA ASN A 15 2.07 1.27 -34.68
C ASN A 15 1.63 2.32 -33.65
N SER A 16 0.78 3.28 -34.06
CA SER A 16 0.35 4.37 -33.18
C SER A 16 -0.42 3.94 -31.93
N ASP A 17 -0.91 2.69 -31.89
CA ASP A 17 -1.67 2.15 -30.75
C ASP A 17 -0.75 1.60 -29.64
N GLU A 18 0.56 1.53 -29.90
CA GLU A 18 1.56 1.02 -28.96
C GLU A 18 2.40 2.13 -28.34
N PHE A 19 2.79 1.89 -27.09
CA PHE A 19 3.73 2.71 -26.36
C PHE A 19 4.77 1.87 -25.64
N LEU A 20 5.91 2.51 -25.33
CA LEU A 20 7.06 1.82 -24.77
C LEU A 20 6.91 1.59 -23.27
N LEU A 21 7.19 0.36 -22.84
CA LEU A 21 7.33 -0.03 -21.45
C LEU A 21 8.76 -0.43 -21.15
N VAL A 22 9.18 -0.20 -19.91
CA VAL A 22 10.45 -0.69 -19.38
C VAL A 22 10.22 -1.58 -18.16
N LYS A 23 10.98 -2.67 -18.11
CA LYS A 23 10.97 -3.58 -16.97
C LYS A 23 11.55 -2.86 -15.75
N GLN A 24 10.78 -2.78 -14.68
CA GLN A 24 11.19 -2.14 -13.44
C GLN A 24 12.19 -3.04 -12.70
N PRO A 25 13.24 -2.45 -12.10
CA PRO A 25 14.23 -3.22 -11.36
C PRO A 25 13.58 -3.89 -10.15
N SER A 26 13.80 -5.20 -10.02
CA SER A 26 13.39 -5.94 -8.83
C SER A 26 14.15 -5.44 -7.60
N PRO A 27 13.52 -5.46 -6.41
CA PRO A 27 14.21 -5.13 -5.16
C PRO A 27 15.45 -6.01 -4.92
N PRO A 28 16.42 -5.54 -4.12
CA PRO A 28 17.61 -6.31 -3.81
C PRO A 28 17.26 -7.59 -3.04
N LYS A 29 18.02 -8.66 -3.32
CA LYS A 29 17.91 -9.94 -2.64
C LYS A 29 18.22 -9.82 -1.15
N PHE A 30 17.72 -10.77 -0.38
CA PHE A 30 17.96 -10.86 1.05
C PHE A 30 19.23 -11.62 1.40
N ASP A 31 19.90 -12.26 0.45
CA ASP A 31 21.00 -13.20 0.67
C ASP A 31 20.57 -14.35 1.60
N ASP A 32 19.33 -14.82 1.43
CA ASP A 32 18.71 -15.89 2.19
C ASP A 32 17.95 -16.80 1.22
N GLN A 33 18.34 -18.08 1.18
CA GLN A 33 17.82 -19.03 0.19
C GLN A 33 16.30 -19.22 0.27
N GLU A 34 15.72 -19.19 1.48
CA GLU A 34 14.27 -19.33 1.65
C GLU A 34 13.57 -18.11 1.06
N TYR A 35 13.98 -16.91 1.45
CA TYR A 35 13.32 -15.68 1.04
C TYR A 35 13.56 -15.32 -0.42
N ASP A 36 14.77 -15.56 -0.94
CA ASP A 36 15.11 -15.31 -2.33
C ASP A 36 14.46 -16.31 -3.31
N SER A 37 13.83 -17.38 -2.80
CA SER A 37 12.99 -18.27 -3.60
C SER A 37 11.61 -17.69 -3.93
N TYR A 38 11.15 -16.70 -3.16
CA TYR A 38 9.89 -16.00 -3.39
C TYR A 38 10.10 -14.83 -4.35
N VAL A 39 9.88 -15.11 -5.64
CA VAL A 39 10.07 -14.13 -6.71
C VAL A 39 8.74 -13.48 -7.10
N ASP A 40 8.69 -12.15 -7.02
CA ASP A 40 7.60 -11.35 -7.57
C ASP A 40 7.65 -11.36 -9.10
N SER A 41 6.48 -11.36 -9.74
CA SER A 41 6.40 -11.23 -11.20
C SER A 41 7.04 -9.94 -11.70
N ASP A 42 7.55 -10.00 -12.93
CA ASP A 42 8.07 -8.83 -13.63
C ASP A 42 7.03 -7.70 -13.67
N LEU A 43 7.50 -6.48 -13.41
CA LEU A 43 6.69 -5.27 -13.43
C LEU A 43 7.13 -4.41 -14.60
N TRP A 44 6.21 -4.09 -15.50
CA TRP A 44 6.43 -3.21 -16.62
C TRP A 44 5.72 -1.89 -16.38
N ASP A 45 6.41 -0.77 -16.55
CA ASP A 45 5.81 0.55 -16.38
C ASP A 45 6.42 1.53 -17.40
N LEU A 46 5.91 2.76 -17.43
CA LEU A 46 6.50 3.80 -18.27
C LEU A 46 7.95 4.10 -17.86
N PRO A 47 8.86 4.33 -18.82
CA PRO A 47 10.18 4.86 -18.49
C PRO A 47 10.05 6.20 -17.78
N SER A 48 10.84 6.36 -16.73
CA SER A 48 10.68 7.52 -15.86
C SER A 48 11.94 7.84 -15.07
N ALA A 49 12.11 9.12 -14.75
CA ALA A 49 13.25 9.64 -14.02
C ALA A 49 12.81 10.59 -12.92
N LYS A 50 13.64 10.76 -11.89
CA LYS A 50 13.44 11.84 -10.91
C LYS A 50 13.69 13.16 -11.62
N LEU A 51 12.81 14.14 -11.41
CA LEU A 51 12.93 15.45 -12.03
C LEU A 51 13.68 16.41 -11.08
N PRO A 52 14.94 16.78 -11.37
CA PRO A 52 15.72 17.65 -10.49
C PRO A 52 15.21 19.09 -10.53
N SER A 53 15.22 19.77 -9.38
CA SER A 53 14.93 21.20 -9.32
C SER A 53 16.15 22.02 -9.70
N ILE A 54 15.95 23.05 -10.51
CA ILE A 54 16.97 24.03 -10.89
C ILE A 54 16.96 25.18 -9.87
N SER A 55 18.16 25.66 -9.49
CA SER A 55 18.30 26.88 -8.68
C SER A 55 17.95 28.13 -9.50
N PRO A 56 17.23 29.13 -8.97
CA PRO A 56 16.89 30.35 -9.71
C PRO A 56 18.09 31.13 -10.29
N GLU A 57 19.30 30.89 -9.77
CA GLU A 57 20.54 31.60 -10.12
C GLU A 57 21.33 30.96 -11.26
N SER A 58 20.95 29.76 -11.73
CA SER A 58 21.60 29.15 -12.89
C SER A 58 20.97 29.70 -14.17
N ASP A 59 21.57 30.78 -14.66
CA ASP A 59 21.28 31.40 -15.94
C ASP A 59 21.75 30.49 -17.09
N SER A 60 21.06 29.37 -17.31
CA SER A 60 21.31 28.53 -18.49
C SER A 60 20.36 28.94 -19.60
N SER A 61 20.92 29.64 -20.59
CA SER A 61 20.25 30.22 -21.76
C SER A 61 19.79 29.19 -22.80
N THR A 62 19.52 27.95 -22.39
CA THR A 62 18.93 26.88 -23.21
C THR A 62 17.78 26.26 -22.43
N GLN A 63 16.72 27.04 -22.22
CA GLN A 63 15.48 26.53 -21.64
C GLN A 63 14.86 25.54 -22.61
N PHE A 64 14.77 24.29 -22.20
CA PHE A 64 14.09 23.24 -22.95
C PHE A 64 12.60 23.53 -22.97
N VAL A 65 12.04 23.85 -24.16
CA VAL A 65 10.63 24.22 -24.31
C VAL A 65 9.82 23.00 -24.73
N LEU A 66 8.88 22.59 -23.88
CA LEU A 66 7.90 21.56 -24.21
C LEU A 66 6.76 22.15 -25.03
N LYS A 67 6.35 21.47 -26.11
CA LYS A 67 5.11 21.83 -26.80
C LYS A 67 3.93 21.63 -25.83
N GLY A 68 3.02 22.60 -25.76
CA GLY A 68 1.85 22.56 -24.89
C GLY A 68 2.10 22.97 -23.43
N GLU A 69 3.25 23.61 -23.11
CA GLU A 69 3.52 24.13 -21.77
C GLU A 69 2.44 25.11 -21.26
N ASP A 70 1.77 25.82 -22.16
CA ASP A 70 0.64 26.71 -21.87
C ASP A 70 -0.59 26.00 -21.28
N THR A 71 -0.69 24.68 -21.42
CA THR A 71 -1.74 23.85 -20.84
C THR A 71 -1.41 23.33 -19.43
N CYS A 72 -0.22 23.66 -18.90
CA CYS A 72 0.18 23.26 -17.55
C CYS A 72 -0.74 23.90 -16.49
N PRO A 73 -1.03 23.18 -15.40
CA PRO A 73 -1.71 23.76 -14.24
C PRO A 73 -0.99 25.02 -13.73
N GLN A 74 -1.74 26.04 -13.30
CA GLN A 74 -1.16 27.31 -12.85
C GLN A 74 -0.20 27.17 -11.66
N ASN A 75 -0.37 26.12 -10.85
CA ASN A 75 0.49 25.79 -9.72
C ASN A 75 1.80 25.09 -10.14
N LEU A 76 1.89 24.58 -11.37
CA LEU A 76 3.08 23.92 -11.91
C LEU A 76 3.89 24.87 -12.78
N ASN A 77 5.09 25.22 -12.32
CA ASN A 77 6.06 25.96 -13.13
C ASN A 77 7.17 25.02 -13.58
N LEU A 78 7.06 24.52 -14.82
CA LEU A 78 8.02 23.58 -15.39
C LEU A 78 9.45 24.15 -15.50
N ARG A 79 9.61 25.47 -15.56
CA ARG A 79 10.91 26.14 -15.62
C ARG A 79 11.75 26.01 -14.35
N LYS A 80 11.16 25.52 -13.26
CA LYS A 80 11.87 25.21 -12.02
C LYS A 80 12.59 23.86 -12.08
N PHE A 81 12.47 23.12 -13.18
CA PHE A 81 12.98 21.76 -13.30
C PHE A 81 13.91 21.58 -14.48
N ASP A 82 14.87 20.67 -14.32
CA ASP A 82 15.78 20.25 -15.38
C ASP A 82 15.15 19.12 -16.20
N LEU A 83 14.24 19.52 -17.09
CA LEU A 83 13.56 18.61 -18.00
C LEU A 83 14.54 17.94 -18.96
N HIS A 84 15.57 18.64 -19.41
CA HIS A 84 16.56 18.09 -20.34
C HIS A 84 17.30 16.92 -19.70
N SER A 85 17.86 17.11 -18.50
CA SER A 85 18.55 16.03 -17.78
C SER A 85 17.61 14.87 -17.44
N GLY A 86 16.36 15.15 -17.08
CA GLY A 86 15.35 14.12 -16.85
C GLY A 86 15.04 13.29 -18.10
N LEU A 87 14.95 13.93 -19.27
CA LEU A 87 14.71 13.25 -20.55
C LEU A 87 15.92 12.43 -21.01
N GLU A 88 17.14 12.95 -20.86
CA GLU A 88 18.38 12.21 -21.13
C GLU A 88 18.47 10.93 -20.26
N GLU A 89 18.11 11.00 -18.98
CA GLU A 89 18.06 9.82 -18.12
C GLU A 89 17.05 8.77 -18.62
N VAL A 90 15.85 9.21 -19.03
CA VAL A 90 14.81 8.33 -19.60
C VAL A 90 15.29 7.70 -20.92
N LEU A 91 15.85 8.47 -21.84
CA LEU A 91 16.39 7.95 -23.11
C LEU A 91 17.51 6.92 -22.87
N GLY A 92 18.35 7.16 -21.85
CA GLY A 92 19.36 6.23 -21.40
C GLY A 92 18.80 4.87 -20.95
N GLN A 93 17.63 4.84 -20.29
CA GLN A 93 16.96 3.60 -19.89
C GLN A 93 16.57 2.75 -21.09
N VAL A 94 16.07 3.39 -22.15
CA VAL A 94 15.52 2.71 -23.33
C VAL A 94 16.55 2.51 -24.47
N GLY A 95 17.70 3.16 -24.38
CA GLY A 95 18.77 3.06 -25.38
C GLY A 95 18.52 3.90 -26.62
N PHE A 96 17.79 5.00 -26.49
CA PHE A 96 17.54 5.93 -27.59
C PHE A 96 18.60 7.04 -27.62
N GLY A 97 18.62 7.75 -28.76
CA GLY A 97 19.58 8.82 -29.06
C GLY A 97 19.38 10.08 -28.22
N SER A 98 19.64 11.25 -28.80
CA SER A 98 19.58 12.51 -28.06
C SER A 98 18.14 12.98 -27.86
N VAL A 99 17.90 13.78 -26.82
CA VAL A 99 16.64 14.53 -26.63
C VAL A 99 16.25 15.33 -27.88
N SER A 100 17.22 15.76 -28.70
CA SER A 100 16.97 16.52 -29.94
C SER A 100 16.30 15.71 -31.06
N ASP A 101 16.34 14.37 -30.99
CA ASP A 101 15.80 13.47 -32.02
C ASP A 101 14.31 13.14 -31.83
N VAL A 102 13.70 13.73 -30.80
CA VAL A 102 12.31 13.46 -30.38
C VAL A 102 11.56 14.78 -30.25
N GLU A 103 10.33 14.81 -30.75
CA GLU A 103 9.42 15.91 -30.45
C GLU A 103 8.69 15.65 -29.13
N TRP A 104 8.85 16.57 -28.18
CA TRP A 104 8.30 16.43 -26.83
C TRP A 104 7.08 17.31 -26.60
N LYS A 105 6.02 16.70 -26.05
CA LYS A 105 4.75 17.37 -25.74
C LYS A 105 4.36 17.11 -24.29
N PHE A 106 4.00 18.15 -23.56
CA PHE A 106 3.36 17.98 -22.26
C PHE A 106 2.01 17.29 -22.44
N LEU A 107 1.72 16.29 -21.61
CA LEU A 107 0.43 15.59 -21.63
C LEU A 107 -0.41 15.99 -20.43
N LYS A 108 0.09 15.74 -19.21
CA LYS A 108 -0.63 16.01 -17.98
C LYS A 108 0.27 16.02 -16.77
N PHE A 109 -0.28 16.51 -15.67
CA PHE A 109 0.32 16.49 -14.35
C PHE A 109 -0.58 15.71 -13.40
N VAL A 110 -0.01 14.78 -12.63
CA VAL A 110 -0.74 13.97 -11.67
C VAL A 110 -0.15 14.18 -10.30
N GLU A 111 -1.01 14.65 -9.38
CA GLU A 111 -0.64 14.82 -7.99
C GLU A 111 -0.94 13.56 -7.18
N GLU A 112 0.05 13.07 -6.43
CA GLU A 112 -0.13 11.88 -5.60
C GLU A 112 -0.72 12.25 -4.23
N PRO A 113 -1.68 11.45 -3.73
CA PRO A 113 -2.16 11.61 -2.37
C PRO A 113 -1.03 11.49 -1.31
N ASN A 114 -1.20 12.18 -0.19
CA ASN A 114 -0.22 12.14 0.90
C ASN A 114 -0.36 10.88 1.75
N PHE A 115 0.19 9.77 1.25
CA PHE A 115 0.25 8.50 1.97
C PHE A 115 1.19 8.51 3.19
N GLY A 116 2.19 9.40 3.18
CA GLY A 116 3.23 9.46 4.21
C GLY A 116 4.07 8.17 4.36
N PRO A 117 5.08 8.19 5.23
CA PRO A 117 5.67 9.38 5.86
C PRO A 117 6.64 10.13 4.92
N GLY A 118 6.98 9.54 3.76
CA GLY A 118 7.77 10.19 2.72
C GLY A 118 7.02 11.36 2.04
N PHE A 119 7.74 12.17 1.27
CA PHE A 119 7.16 13.23 0.46
C PHE A 119 6.21 12.68 -0.61
N THR A 120 5.19 13.44 -1.00
CA THR A 120 4.33 13.13 -2.15
C THR A 120 5.15 13.06 -3.44
N ILE A 121 4.68 12.29 -4.41
CA ILE A 121 5.31 12.16 -5.73
C ILE A 121 4.42 12.83 -6.76
N GLU A 122 4.85 13.99 -7.26
CA GLU A 122 4.12 14.65 -8.35
C GLU A 122 4.70 14.21 -9.69
N THR A 123 3.86 13.74 -10.61
CA THR A 123 4.32 13.16 -11.87
C THR A 123 3.93 14.05 -13.06
N VAL A 124 4.93 14.49 -13.81
CA VAL A 124 4.79 15.15 -15.11
C VAL A 124 4.82 14.09 -16.20
N TYR A 125 3.76 13.99 -16.99
CA TYR A 125 3.67 13.10 -18.14
C TYR A 125 4.01 13.87 -19.41
N VAL A 126 4.92 13.32 -20.20
CA VAL A 126 5.34 13.84 -21.50
C VAL A 126 5.20 12.76 -22.56
N ILE A 127 4.77 13.14 -23.77
CA ILE A 127 4.77 12.28 -24.95
C ILE A 127 5.99 12.63 -25.80
N GLY A 128 6.70 11.59 -26.25
CA GLY A 128 7.82 11.70 -27.19
C GLY A 128 7.47 11.01 -28.51
N ASP A 129 7.45 11.78 -29.61
CA ASP A 129 7.28 11.27 -30.98
C ASP A 129 8.62 11.33 -31.72
N PHE A 130 9.12 10.19 -32.23
CA PHE A 130 10.43 10.14 -32.91
C PHE A 130 10.40 10.88 -34.25
N VAL A 131 11.47 11.65 -34.50
CA VAL A 131 11.67 12.35 -35.79
C VAL A 131 12.25 11.39 -36.86
N SER A 132 12.86 10.26 -36.46
CA SER A 132 13.43 9.24 -37.36
C SER A 132 13.25 7.81 -36.83
N ASN A 133 13.63 6.78 -37.62
CA ASN A 133 13.44 5.38 -37.26
C ASN A 133 14.18 5.00 -35.96
N VAL A 134 13.47 4.32 -35.06
CA VAL A 134 13.98 3.89 -33.75
C VAL A 134 14.99 2.76 -33.91
N GLU A 135 16.09 2.84 -33.16
CA GLU A 135 17.09 1.77 -33.06
C GLU A 135 16.52 0.50 -32.39
N THR A 136 17.30 -0.57 -32.37
CA THR A 136 16.88 -1.83 -31.73
C THR A 136 16.64 -1.60 -30.24
N LEU A 137 15.45 -1.99 -29.73
CA LEU A 137 15.13 -1.90 -28.31
C LEU A 137 16.16 -2.66 -27.46
N LYS A 138 16.46 -2.12 -26.27
CA LYS A 138 17.16 -2.87 -25.22
C LYS A 138 16.31 -4.05 -24.74
N GLY A 139 16.96 -5.10 -24.22
CA GLY A 139 16.29 -6.33 -23.78
C GLY A 139 15.26 -6.15 -22.65
N ASP A 140 15.34 -5.06 -21.89
CA ASP A 140 14.41 -4.71 -20.81
C ASP A 140 13.31 -3.72 -21.26
N CYS A 141 13.07 -3.60 -22.56
CA CYS A 141 12.07 -2.72 -23.14
C CYS A 141 11.13 -3.50 -24.07
N GLN A 142 9.84 -3.13 -24.08
CA GLN A 142 8.86 -3.70 -25.00
C GLN A 142 7.80 -2.68 -25.42
N TRP A 143 7.34 -2.79 -26.67
CA TRP A 143 6.15 -2.09 -27.13
C TRP A 143 4.90 -2.84 -26.65
N SER A 144 3.91 -2.09 -26.14
CA SER A 144 2.64 -2.67 -25.70
C SER A 144 1.48 -1.76 -26.06
N SER A 145 0.33 -2.35 -26.39
CA SER A 145 -0.91 -1.61 -26.62
C SER A 145 -1.66 -1.36 -25.32
N LYS A 146 -2.66 -0.47 -25.35
CA LYS A 146 -3.55 -0.22 -24.21
C LYS A 146 -4.33 -1.49 -23.81
N GLU A 147 -4.82 -2.24 -24.80
CA GLU A 147 -5.61 -3.47 -24.62
C GLU A 147 -4.76 -4.58 -24.00
N ALA A 148 -3.49 -4.70 -24.40
CA ALA A 148 -2.55 -5.65 -23.82
C ALA A 148 -2.30 -5.32 -22.35
N CYS A 149 -2.02 -4.06 -22.02
CA CYS A 149 -1.84 -3.61 -20.64
C CYS A 149 -3.10 -3.82 -19.80
N PHE A 150 -4.28 -3.52 -20.34
CA PHE A 150 -5.55 -3.75 -19.66
C PHE A 150 -5.80 -5.23 -19.38
N SER A 151 -5.46 -6.10 -20.33
CA SER A 151 -5.53 -7.55 -20.16
C SER A 151 -4.60 -8.05 -19.05
N LEU A 152 -3.38 -7.51 -18.93
CA LEU A 152 -2.46 -7.84 -17.84
C LEU A 152 -2.98 -7.41 -16.45
N LEU A 153 -3.72 -6.30 -16.40
CA LEU A 153 -4.30 -5.80 -15.15
C LEU A 153 -5.52 -6.61 -14.67
N LEU A 154 -6.33 -7.14 -15.60
CA LEU A 154 -7.60 -7.83 -15.27
C LEU A 154 -7.54 -9.36 -15.36
N GLN A 155 -6.71 -9.91 -16.24
CA GLN A 155 -6.58 -11.35 -16.43
C GLN A 155 -5.34 -11.83 -15.70
N VAL A 156 -5.30 -11.62 -14.38
CA VAL A 156 -4.14 -11.98 -13.58
C VAL A 156 -3.82 -13.46 -13.72
N LYS A 157 -2.66 -13.73 -14.32
CA LYS A 157 -2.10 -15.08 -14.44
C LYS A 157 -1.02 -15.25 -13.36
N PRO A 158 -1.01 -16.37 -12.64
CA PRO A 158 0.09 -16.70 -11.75
C PRO A 158 1.43 -16.63 -12.49
N ALA A 159 2.41 -15.92 -11.91
CA ALA A 159 3.73 -15.69 -12.50
C ALA A 159 3.75 -14.97 -13.86
N GLY A 160 2.65 -14.33 -14.26
CA GLY A 160 2.60 -13.47 -15.44
C GLY A 160 3.08 -12.06 -15.15
N ASP A 161 3.45 -11.35 -16.21
CA ASP A 161 3.86 -9.95 -16.17
C ASP A 161 2.78 -9.03 -15.59
N ARG A 162 3.22 -7.97 -14.92
CA ARG A 162 2.37 -6.97 -14.28
C ARG A 162 2.60 -5.60 -14.90
N VAL A 163 1.61 -4.73 -14.75
CA VAL A 163 1.65 -3.34 -15.24
C VAL A 163 1.64 -2.37 -14.06
N GLY A 164 2.57 -1.42 -14.07
CA GLY A 164 2.77 -0.45 -13.01
C GLY A 164 1.78 0.74 -13.04
N PRO A 165 1.80 1.56 -11.98
CA PRO A 165 0.85 2.65 -11.80
C PRO A 165 1.04 3.81 -12.78
N LEU A 166 2.21 4.03 -13.40
CA LEU A 166 2.33 5.13 -14.37
C LEU A 166 1.57 4.83 -15.66
N VAL A 167 1.52 3.56 -16.08
CA VAL A 167 0.68 3.14 -17.21
C VAL A 167 -0.80 3.32 -16.88
N VAL A 168 -1.24 2.92 -15.68
CA VAL A 168 -2.65 3.07 -15.24
C VAL A 168 -3.04 4.54 -15.16
N ASN A 169 -2.24 5.35 -14.45
CA ASN A 169 -2.51 6.77 -14.25
C ASN A 169 -2.23 7.63 -15.48
N GLY A 170 -1.46 7.13 -16.44
CA GLY A 170 -1.07 7.79 -17.69
C GLY A 170 -1.98 7.41 -18.86
N PRO A 171 -1.52 6.55 -19.79
CA PRO A 171 -2.21 6.24 -21.04
C PRO A 171 -3.52 5.46 -20.90
N LEU A 172 -3.73 4.72 -19.79
CA LEU A 172 -4.94 3.90 -19.61
C LEU A 172 -6.09 4.65 -18.94
N LYS A 173 -5.82 5.70 -18.15
CA LYS A 173 -6.82 6.36 -17.31
C LYS A 173 -8.11 6.75 -18.07
N ASP A 174 -7.97 7.27 -19.28
CA ASP A 174 -9.13 7.73 -20.09
C ASP A 174 -9.83 6.58 -20.83
N SER A 175 -9.20 5.40 -20.91
CA SER A 175 -9.72 4.21 -21.59
C SER A 175 -10.37 3.21 -20.63
N MET A 176 -10.13 3.37 -19.33
CA MET A 176 -10.79 2.56 -18.30
C MET A 176 -12.24 3.04 -18.17
N GLN A 177 -13.20 2.14 -18.38
CA GLN A 177 -14.64 2.42 -18.25
C GLN A 177 -15.10 2.58 -16.79
N SER A 178 -14.22 3.03 -15.90
CA SER A 178 -14.58 3.43 -14.55
C SER A 178 -15.03 4.88 -14.59
N ASP A 179 -16.29 5.13 -14.19
CA ASP A 179 -16.67 6.50 -13.85
C ASP A 179 -15.73 6.97 -12.73
N PRO A 180 -15.07 8.13 -12.87
CA PRO A 180 -14.18 8.61 -11.82
C PRO A 180 -14.97 8.71 -10.52
N LEU A 181 -14.38 8.19 -9.44
CA LEU A 181 -14.96 8.30 -8.11
C LEU A 181 -15.28 9.77 -7.87
N LYS A 182 -16.56 10.07 -7.63
CA LYS A 182 -17.04 11.44 -7.40
C LYS A 182 -16.68 11.88 -5.99
N VAL A 183 -15.38 12.07 -5.74
CA VAL A 183 -14.87 12.65 -4.51
C VAL A 183 -14.89 14.17 -4.57
N PRO A 184 -15.01 14.86 -3.43
CA PRO A 184 -14.75 16.30 -3.33
C PRO A 184 -13.45 16.71 -4.03
N PRO A 185 -13.38 17.85 -4.71
CA PRO A 185 -12.18 18.29 -5.46
C PRO A 185 -10.91 18.45 -4.61
N THR A 186 -11.05 18.57 -3.29
CA THR A 186 -9.95 18.71 -2.32
C THR A 186 -9.33 17.37 -1.93
N LEU A 187 -9.95 16.26 -2.31
CA LEU A 187 -9.51 14.92 -1.98
C LEU A 187 -8.65 14.35 -3.09
N HIS A 188 -7.38 14.09 -2.76
CA HIS A 188 -6.49 13.35 -3.65
C HIS A 188 -6.72 11.85 -3.44
N CYS A 189 -7.09 11.16 -4.50
CA CYS A 189 -7.26 9.71 -4.54
C CYS A 189 -6.27 9.10 -5.54
N GLN A 190 -5.77 7.90 -5.24
CA GLN A 190 -5.07 7.07 -6.20
C GLN A 190 -5.90 5.85 -6.54
N GLU A 191 -6.20 5.64 -7.83
CA GLU A 191 -6.73 4.37 -8.31
C GLU A 191 -5.55 3.49 -8.75
N TYR A 192 -5.17 2.51 -7.94
CA TYR A 192 -4.26 1.45 -8.34
C TYR A 192 -4.32 0.26 -7.37
N PRO A 193 -4.49 -0.98 -7.88
CA PRO A 193 -4.80 -1.32 -9.28
C PRO A 193 -6.22 -0.88 -9.70
N PRO A 194 -6.62 -1.06 -10.97
CA PRO A 194 -7.96 -0.76 -11.46
C PRO A 194 -9.11 -1.17 -10.53
N GLY A 195 -10.07 -0.27 -10.32
CA GLY A 195 -11.22 -0.48 -9.44
C GLY A 195 -10.93 -0.23 -7.95
N VAL A 196 -9.66 -0.11 -7.55
CA VAL A 196 -9.26 0.09 -6.15
C VAL A 196 -8.83 1.54 -5.92
N ASN A 197 -9.74 2.34 -5.36
CA ASN A 197 -9.47 3.73 -5.00
C ASN A 197 -8.91 3.78 -3.57
N VAL A 198 -7.76 4.44 -3.40
CA VAL A 198 -7.05 4.57 -2.13
C VAL A 198 -6.98 6.04 -1.74
N ILE A 199 -7.55 6.36 -0.58
CA ILE A 199 -7.67 7.74 -0.07
C ILE A 199 -7.01 7.81 1.31
N PRO A 200 -5.86 8.47 1.49
CA PRO A 200 -5.22 8.60 2.79
C PRO A 200 -5.97 9.61 3.67
N MET A 201 -6.79 9.13 4.60
CA MET A 201 -7.57 9.93 5.53
C MET A 201 -6.76 10.26 6.78
N GLY A 202 -6.74 11.51 7.23
CA GLY A 202 -6.03 11.89 8.45
C GLY A 202 -6.61 11.17 9.68
N SER A 203 -5.80 10.39 10.39
CA SER A 203 -6.26 9.43 11.40
C SER A 203 -5.45 9.50 12.71
N LYS A 204 -5.83 8.72 13.72
CA LYS A 204 -5.12 8.59 15.01
C LYS A 204 -4.08 7.46 14.98
N THR A 205 -3.35 7.35 13.87
CA THR A 205 -2.32 6.32 13.70
C THR A 205 -1.02 6.65 14.43
N ALA A 206 -0.15 5.64 14.59
CA ALA A 206 1.17 5.79 15.18
C ALA A 206 2.15 6.47 14.20
N LYS A 207 3.11 7.22 14.75
CA LYS A 207 4.22 7.77 13.97
C LYS A 207 5.03 6.62 13.32
N PRO A 208 5.55 6.80 12.10
CA PRO A 208 5.68 8.07 11.37
C PRO A 208 4.46 8.46 10.51
N PHE A 209 3.43 7.61 10.45
CA PHE A 209 2.24 7.88 9.66
C PHE A 209 1.35 8.96 10.28
N ARG A 210 0.51 9.56 9.45
CA ARG A 210 -0.49 10.57 9.85
C ARG A 210 -1.88 10.27 9.28
N THR A 211 -1.97 9.20 8.49
CA THR A 211 -3.13 8.85 7.70
C THR A 211 -3.36 7.34 7.77
N THR A 212 -4.63 6.95 7.65
CA THR A 212 -5.09 5.59 7.36
C THR A 212 -5.75 5.62 5.99
N ASN A 213 -5.42 4.67 5.13
CA ASN A 213 -5.99 4.57 3.80
C ASN A 213 -7.43 4.06 3.89
N LEU A 214 -8.39 4.91 3.54
CA LEU A 214 -9.74 4.49 3.19
C LEU A 214 -9.69 3.86 1.80
N ILE A 215 -10.09 2.59 1.69
CA ILE A 215 -10.22 1.93 0.38
C ILE A 215 -11.66 2.02 -0.09
N VAL A 216 -11.87 2.42 -1.34
CA VAL A 216 -13.20 2.58 -1.93
C VAL A 216 -13.31 1.74 -3.20
N PHE A 217 -14.33 0.88 -3.22
CA PHE A 217 -14.79 0.16 -4.40
C PHE A 217 -16.12 0.78 -4.81
N ALA A 218 -16.16 1.43 -5.96
CA ALA A 218 -17.35 2.09 -6.50
C ALA A 218 -17.41 1.88 -8.02
N PRO A 219 -17.61 0.63 -8.48
CA PRO A 219 -17.80 0.37 -9.89
C PRO A 219 -18.99 1.20 -10.40
N GLY A 220 -18.90 1.72 -11.63
CA GLY A 220 -19.90 2.62 -12.20
C GLY A 220 -21.31 2.02 -12.26
N ASN A 221 -22.30 2.81 -12.71
CA ASN A 221 -23.75 2.52 -12.63
C ASN A 221 -24.28 1.26 -13.38
N ASN A 222 -23.39 0.39 -13.89
CA ASN A 222 -23.79 -0.89 -14.47
C ASN A 222 -23.99 -1.90 -13.34
N HIS A 223 -25.18 -1.92 -12.73
CA HIS A 223 -25.57 -3.00 -11.83
C HIS A 223 -25.56 -4.33 -12.59
N VAL A 224 -24.44 -5.04 -12.50
CA VAL A 224 -24.35 -6.43 -12.94
C VAL A 224 -24.89 -7.25 -11.78
N LYS A 225 -26.03 -7.92 -11.97
CA LYS A 225 -26.53 -8.86 -10.96
C LYS A 225 -25.59 -10.06 -10.89
N SER A 226 -25.26 -10.48 -9.68
CA SER A 226 -24.56 -11.75 -9.50
C SER A 226 -25.36 -12.91 -10.10
N GLU A 227 -24.72 -13.74 -10.92
CA GLU A 227 -25.27 -15.02 -11.38
C GLU A 227 -25.10 -16.15 -10.33
N SER A 228 -24.42 -15.88 -9.20
CA SER A 228 -24.10 -16.85 -8.16
C SER A 228 -24.70 -16.50 -6.78
N SER A 229 -25.18 -17.51 -6.06
CA SER A 229 -25.91 -17.36 -4.79
C SER A 229 -25.03 -17.52 -3.53
N HIS A 230 -23.71 -17.35 -3.62
CA HIS A 230 -22.77 -17.73 -2.55
C HIS A 230 -22.01 -16.57 -1.88
N PHE A 231 -22.43 -15.32 -2.10
CA PHE A 231 -21.81 -14.16 -1.44
C PHE A 231 -22.40 -13.91 -0.05
N VAL A 232 -21.56 -13.59 0.94
CA VAL A 232 -22.03 -13.23 2.29
C VAL A 232 -22.70 -11.85 2.30
N ALA A 233 -22.32 -10.99 1.36
CA ALA A 233 -22.95 -9.71 1.13
C ALA A 233 -22.82 -9.29 -0.34
N GLU A 234 -23.79 -8.51 -0.80
CA GLU A 234 -23.81 -7.92 -2.13
C GLU A 234 -24.17 -6.44 -2.00
N GLY A 235 -23.35 -5.57 -2.59
CA GLY A 235 -23.52 -4.11 -2.56
C GLY A 235 -23.22 -3.47 -3.91
N ASP A 236 -23.49 -2.18 -3.99
CA ASP A 236 -23.16 -1.37 -5.17
C ASP A 236 -21.84 -0.62 -4.99
N ALA A 237 -21.46 -0.37 -3.74
CA ALA A 237 -20.16 0.15 -3.35
C ALA A 237 -19.70 -0.46 -2.03
N MET A 238 -18.40 -0.39 -1.79
CA MET A 238 -17.81 -0.77 -0.52
C MET A 238 -16.75 0.23 -0.09
N ILE A 239 -16.69 0.49 1.21
CA ILE A 239 -15.55 1.16 1.84
C ILE A 239 -14.87 0.23 2.85
N VAL A 240 -13.56 0.37 2.99
CA VAL A 240 -12.75 -0.38 3.95
C VAL A 240 -12.06 0.57 4.92
N ASP A 241 -12.18 0.28 6.22
CA ASP A 241 -11.53 1.01 7.32
C ASP A 241 -11.76 2.53 7.30
N PRO A 242 -12.99 3.01 7.56
CA PRO A 242 -13.32 4.43 7.52
C PRO A 242 -12.80 5.22 8.73
N GLY A 243 -11.67 4.82 9.32
CA GLY A 243 -11.11 5.46 10.49
C GLY A 243 -10.43 6.79 10.15
N CYS A 244 -10.94 7.87 10.74
CA CYS A 244 -10.37 9.21 10.59
C CYS A 244 -10.52 10.01 11.89
N ARG A 245 -9.72 11.07 12.04
CA ARG A 245 -9.91 12.04 13.12
C ARG A 245 -11.19 12.82 12.89
N SER A 246 -11.79 13.33 13.97
CA SER A 246 -13.05 14.08 13.91
C SER A 246 -13.00 15.30 12.99
N GLU A 247 -11.82 15.88 12.79
CA GLU A 247 -11.59 17.00 11.86
C GLU A 247 -11.80 16.62 10.39
N PHE A 248 -11.81 15.33 10.04
CA PHE A 248 -12.09 14.81 8.69
C PHE A 248 -13.46 14.13 8.56
N ASN A 249 -14.34 14.27 9.58
CA ASN A 249 -15.67 13.65 9.52
C ASN A 249 -16.55 14.24 8.41
N GLU A 250 -16.44 15.54 8.13
CA GLU A 250 -17.20 16.17 7.04
C GLU A 250 -16.76 15.63 5.68
N GLU A 251 -15.46 15.55 5.47
CA GLU A 251 -14.84 14.95 4.28
C GLU A 251 -15.26 13.48 4.08
N LEU A 252 -15.23 12.66 5.14
CA LEU A 252 -15.74 11.29 5.09
C LEU A 252 -17.24 11.24 4.78
N ALA A 253 -18.05 12.14 5.34
CA ALA A 253 -19.48 12.20 5.07
C ALA A 253 -19.77 12.54 3.61
N GLU A 254 -19.00 13.46 3.00
CA GLU A 254 -19.10 13.80 1.58
C GLU A 254 -18.74 12.62 0.68
N ILE A 255 -17.67 11.87 1.01
CA ILE A 255 -17.33 10.63 0.29
C ILE A 255 -18.49 9.64 0.36
N VAL A 256 -19.02 9.36 1.56
CA VAL A 256 -20.11 8.38 1.75
C VAL A 256 -21.38 8.83 1.03
N ALA A 257 -21.71 10.12 1.05
CA ALA A 257 -22.89 10.66 0.37
C ALA A 257 -22.79 10.60 -1.16
N ALA A 258 -21.58 10.58 -1.72
CA ALA A 258 -21.34 10.41 -3.15
C ALA A 258 -21.42 8.94 -3.61
N LEU A 259 -21.39 7.98 -2.69
CA LEU A 259 -21.50 6.56 -2.99
C LEU A 259 -22.97 6.11 -3.11
N PRO A 260 -23.25 5.04 -3.89
CA PRO A 260 -24.54 4.38 -3.93
C PRO A 260 -25.06 3.95 -2.54
N CYS A 261 -26.39 3.93 -2.37
CA CYS A 261 -27.01 3.65 -1.07
C CYS A 261 -26.77 2.23 -0.54
N LYS A 262 -26.61 1.21 -1.39
CA LYS A 262 -26.34 -0.18 -0.99
C LYS A 262 -24.86 -0.37 -0.63
N LEU A 263 -24.41 0.39 0.37
CA LEU A 263 -23.03 0.48 0.81
C LEU A 263 -22.68 -0.66 1.76
N ILE A 264 -21.60 -1.38 1.44
CA ILE A 264 -20.94 -2.29 2.36
C ILE A 264 -19.81 -1.55 3.06
N VAL A 265 -19.72 -1.71 4.37
CA VAL A 265 -18.60 -1.21 5.18
C VAL A 265 -17.84 -2.43 5.66
N PHE A 266 -16.56 -2.53 5.34
CA PHE A 266 -15.70 -3.59 5.84
C PHE A 266 -14.67 -3.00 6.81
N VAL A 267 -14.44 -3.67 7.93
CA VAL A 267 -13.37 -3.31 8.85
C VAL A 267 -12.38 -4.45 9.01
N THR A 268 -11.10 -4.16 8.84
CA THR A 268 -10.02 -5.15 8.98
C THR A 268 -9.85 -5.56 10.43
N HIS A 269 -9.89 -4.59 11.35
CA HIS A 269 -9.80 -4.80 12.80
C HIS A 269 -10.30 -3.57 13.59
N HIS A 270 -10.23 -3.62 14.92
CA HIS A 270 -10.94 -2.71 15.82
C HIS A 270 -10.15 -1.47 16.26
N HIS A 271 -8.90 -1.29 15.81
CA HIS A 271 -8.11 -0.14 16.24
C HIS A 271 -8.74 1.16 15.77
N ARG A 272 -8.58 2.21 16.58
CA ARG A 272 -9.37 3.45 16.47
C ARG A 272 -9.17 4.14 15.13
N ASP A 273 -7.97 4.09 14.58
CA ASP A 273 -7.65 4.64 13.27
C ASP A 273 -8.22 3.86 12.08
N HIS A 274 -8.94 2.76 12.31
CA HIS A 274 -9.73 2.01 11.31
C HIS A 274 -11.24 2.16 11.51
N VAL A 275 -11.69 2.41 12.75
CA VAL A 275 -13.12 2.40 13.12
C VAL A 275 -13.69 3.76 13.57
N ASP A 276 -12.85 4.78 13.81
CA ASP A 276 -13.29 6.07 14.37
C ASP A 276 -14.35 6.81 13.53
N GLY A 277 -14.40 6.58 12.21
CA GLY A 277 -15.40 7.19 11.33
C GLY A 277 -16.66 6.35 11.12
N LEU A 278 -16.80 5.16 11.74
CA LEU A 278 -18.00 4.32 11.59
C LEU A 278 -19.30 5.09 11.92
N SER A 279 -19.28 5.90 12.98
CA SER A 279 -20.46 6.68 13.39
C SER A 279 -20.84 7.76 12.36
N THR A 280 -19.85 8.30 11.64
CA THR A 280 -20.05 9.23 10.53
C THR A 280 -20.67 8.51 9.34
N VAL A 281 -20.12 7.34 8.97
CA VAL A 281 -20.66 6.51 7.89
C VAL A 281 -22.12 6.15 8.17
N GLN A 282 -22.44 5.68 9.38
CA GLN A 282 -23.81 5.30 9.76
C GLN A 282 -24.79 6.48 9.69
N LYS A 283 -24.36 7.69 10.04
CA LYS A 283 -25.21 8.89 9.94
C LYS A 283 -25.46 9.29 8.49
N SER A 284 -24.44 9.19 7.64
CA SER A 284 -24.53 9.56 6.22
C SER A 284 -25.24 8.50 5.38
N ASN A 285 -25.13 7.22 5.74
CA ASN A 285 -25.82 6.11 5.11
C ASN A 285 -26.34 5.11 6.16
N PRO A 286 -27.55 5.35 6.70
CA PRO A 286 -28.14 4.53 7.78
C PRO A 286 -28.39 3.07 7.42
N GLU A 287 -28.51 2.75 6.12
CA GLU A 287 -28.78 1.41 5.61
C GLU A 287 -27.50 0.63 5.28
N ALA A 288 -26.33 1.23 5.49
CA ALA A 288 -25.05 0.57 5.26
C ALA A 288 -24.90 -0.70 6.12
N LEU A 289 -24.33 -1.76 5.54
CA LEU A 289 -24.09 -3.03 6.21
C LEU A 289 -22.61 -3.16 6.61
N LEU A 290 -22.35 -3.35 7.91
CA LEU A 290 -21.00 -3.61 8.41
C LEU A 290 -20.64 -5.09 8.32
N LEU A 291 -19.53 -5.42 7.67
CA LEU A 291 -18.89 -6.73 7.68
C LEU A 291 -17.64 -6.69 8.54
N VAL A 292 -17.56 -7.61 9.50
CA VAL A 292 -16.58 -7.53 10.59
C VAL A 292 -16.33 -8.90 11.21
N HIS A 293 -15.13 -9.17 11.70
CA HIS A 293 -14.87 -10.36 12.50
C HIS A 293 -15.54 -10.27 13.89
N GLU A 294 -15.99 -11.39 14.47
CA GLU A 294 -16.67 -11.41 15.77
C GLU A 294 -15.84 -10.76 16.90
N ASN A 295 -14.56 -11.13 17.04
CA ASN A 295 -13.65 -10.53 18.03
C ASN A 295 -13.42 -9.03 17.80
N THR A 296 -13.50 -8.56 16.55
CA THR A 296 -13.38 -7.15 16.20
C THR A 296 -14.66 -6.42 16.61
N MET A 297 -15.83 -6.97 16.28
CA MET A 297 -17.13 -6.41 16.66
C MET A 297 -17.28 -6.30 18.18
N GLY A 298 -16.82 -7.30 18.93
CA GLY A 298 -16.82 -7.27 20.41
C GLY A 298 -16.03 -6.12 21.04
N ARG A 299 -15.17 -5.44 20.26
CA ARG A 299 -14.36 -4.29 20.68
C ARG A 299 -14.81 -2.96 20.06
N ILE A 300 -15.78 -2.99 19.14
CA ILE A 300 -16.41 -1.78 18.58
C ILE A 300 -17.54 -1.36 19.53
N LYS A 301 -17.55 -0.07 19.92
CA LYS A 301 -18.59 0.43 20.83
C LYS A 301 -19.90 0.64 20.08
N LYS A 302 -21.01 0.48 20.80
CA LYS A 302 -22.36 0.76 20.25
C LYS A 302 -22.52 2.20 19.75
N ASP A 303 -21.82 3.15 20.35
CA ASP A 303 -21.80 4.55 19.91
C ASP A 303 -21.02 4.75 18.62
N ASP A 304 -20.07 3.86 18.31
CA ASP A 304 -19.32 3.87 17.05
C ASP A 304 -20.13 3.20 15.92
N TRP A 305 -20.85 2.11 16.21
CA TRP A 305 -21.79 1.47 15.27
C TRP A 305 -22.96 0.79 15.99
N SER A 306 -24.18 1.15 15.60
CA SER A 306 -25.42 0.57 16.13
C SER A 306 -26.32 -0.06 15.06
N GLY A 307 -25.87 -0.03 13.80
CA GLY A 307 -26.63 -0.46 12.63
C GLY A 307 -26.51 -1.95 12.37
N SER A 308 -27.03 -2.38 11.23
CA SER A 308 -26.91 -3.76 10.77
C SER A 308 -25.45 -4.16 10.59
N TYR A 309 -25.09 -5.35 11.06
CA TYR A 309 -23.79 -5.93 10.82
C TYR A 309 -23.92 -7.44 10.57
N THR A 310 -22.93 -8.01 9.90
CA THR A 310 -22.78 -9.45 9.71
C THR A 310 -21.36 -9.85 10.10
N THR A 311 -21.26 -10.84 10.98
CA THR A 311 -19.97 -11.40 11.35
C THR A 311 -19.46 -12.33 10.26
N VAL A 312 -18.16 -12.24 9.97
CA VAL A 312 -17.50 -13.07 8.95
C VAL A 312 -16.33 -13.83 9.55
N SER A 313 -16.11 -15.05 9.07
CA SER A 313 -15.05 -15.96 9.53
C SER A 313 -13.73 -15.77 8.79
N GLY A 314 -13.76 -15.10 7.63
CA GLY A 314 -12.58 -14.86 6.78
C GLY A 314 -12.32 -15.97 5.76
N THR A 315 -13.41 -16.57 5.25
CA THR A 315 -13.40 -17.51 4.12
C THR A 315 -14.44 -17.17 3.05
N GLU A 316 -15.30 -16.20 3.33
CA GLU A 316 -16.43 -15.79 2.51
C GLU A 316 -16.01 -14.89 1.33
N GLU A 317 -16.92 -14.69 0.38
CA GLU A 317 -16.76 -13.73 -0.71
C GLU A 317 -17.86 -12.65 -0.66
N ILE A 318 -17.51 -11.43 -1.08
CA ILE A 318 -18.38 -10.25 -1.18
C ILE A 318 -18.46 -9.86 -2.66
N PHE A 319 -19.63 -9.41 -3.10
CA PHE A 319 -19.84 -8.93 -4.47
C PHE A 319 -20.22 -7.45 -4.49
N ILE A 320 -19.41 -6.63 -5.16
CA ILE A 320 -19.59 -5.17 -5.23
C ILE A 320 -19.67 -4.76 -6.69
N GLY A 321 -20.88 -4.44 -7.17
CA GLY A 321 -21.14 -3.93 -8.53
C GLY A 321 -20.36 -4.59 -9.68
N GLY A 322 -20.26 -5.93 -9.68
CA GLY A 322 -19.52 -6.69 -10.70
C GLY A 322 -18.16 -7.22 -10.26
N GLU A 323 -17.60 -6.68 -9.18
CA GLU A 323 -16.30 -7.09 -8.63
C GLU A 323 -16.47 -8.11 -7.49
N ARG A 324 -15.55 -9.08 -7.43
CA ARG A 324 -15.54 -10.11 -6.38
C ARG A 324 -14.38 -9.87 -5.43
N LEU A 325 -14.67 -9.83 -4.14
CA LEU A 325 -13.69 -9.70 -3.06
C LEU A 325 -13.73 -10.95 -2.21
N ARG A 326 -12.58 -11.52 -1.85
CA ARG A 326 -12.50 -12.66 -0.92
C ARG A 326 -11.99 -12.19 0.43
N ILE A 327 -12.70 -12.54 1.50
CA ILE A 327 -12.29 -12.27 2.87
C ILE A 327 -11.27 -13.31 3.29
N ILE A 328 -10.17 -12.87 3.88
CA ILE A 328 -9.08 -13.72 4.34
C ILE A 328 -8.89 -13.52 5.85
N PHE A 329 -9.13 -14.56 6.65
CA PHE A 329 -8.74 -14.54 8.06
C PHE A 329 -7.22 -14.45 8.17
N ALA A 330 -6.74 -13.43 8.90
CA ALA A 330 -5.35 -13.00 8.93
C ALA A 330 -4.89 -12.63 10.35
N PRO A 331 -5.05 -13.53 11.36
CA PRO A 331 -4.66 -13.23 12.72
C PRO A 331 -3.15 -13.02 12.83
N GLY A 332 -2.74 -12.34 13.89
CA GLY A 332 -1.33 -12.06 14.19
C GLY A 332 -1.15 -10.65 14.71
N HIS A 333 -1.68 -9.66 13.97
CA HIS A 333 -1.77 -8.28 14.45
C HIS A 333 -2.78 -8.15 15.60
N THR A 334 -3.99 -8.67 15.39
CA THR A 334 -5.01 -8.93 16.42
C THR A 334 -5.63 -10.31 16.17
N ASP A 335 -6.40 -10.83 17.13
CA ASP A 335 -7.12 -12.10 17.01
C ASP A 335 -8.39 -12.05 16.13
N GLY A 336 -8.75 -10.86 15.63
CA GLY A 336 -9.90 -10.65 14.74
C GLY A 336 -9.54 -9.94 13.45
N HIS A 337 -8.25 -9.92 13.09
CA HIS A 337 -7.76 -9.24 11.90
C HIS A 337 -8.17 -10.00 10.62
N LEU A 338 -8.69 -9.24 9.65
CA LEU A 338 -9.07 -9.71 8.33
C LEU A 338 -8.34 -8.93 7.24
N ALA A 339 -8.03 -9.61 6.15
CA ALA A 339 -7.59 -9.02 4.88
C ALA A 339 -8.63 -9.25 3.78
N LEU A 340 -8.55 -8.48 2.70
CA LEU A 340 -9.41 -8.61 1.53
C LEU A 340 -8.58 -8.81 0.26
N LEU A 341 -8.89 -9.85 -0.50
CA LEU A 341 -8.30 -10.08 -1.82
C LEU A 341 -9.26 -9.60 -2.90
N HIS A 342 -8.87 -8.59 -3.67
CA HIS A 342 -9.58 -8.20 -4.88
C HIS A 342 -9.27 -9.21 -6.00
N VAL A 343 -10.25 -10.02 -6.39
CA VAL A 343 -10.01 -11.20 -7.24
C VAL A 343 -9.54 -10.83 -8.65
N SER A 344 -10.11 -9.79 -9.27
CA SER A 344 -9.82 -9.42 -10.66
C SER A 344 -8.36 -8.99 -10.85
N THR A 345 -7.83 -8.23 -9.89
CA THR A 345 -6.47 -7.67 -9.93
C THR A 345 -5.49 -8.46 -9.04
N ASN A 346 -5.95 -9.54 -8.41
CA ASN A 346 -5.22 -10.33 -7.41
C ASN A 346 -4.47 -9.46 -6.39
N SER A 347 -5.09 -8.39 -5.93
CA SER A 347 -4.46 -7.41 -5.04
C SER A 347 -4.99 -7.57 -3.64
N LEU A 348 -4.07 -7.56 -2.67
CA LEU A 348 -4.36 -7.89 -1.29
C LEU A 348 -4.34 -6.63 -0.42
N ILE A 349 -5.51 -6.27 0.09
CA ILE A 349 -5.69 -5.27 1.13
C ILE A 349 -5.37 -5.95 2.47
N VAL A 350 -4.19 -5.66 3.03
CA VAL A 350 -3.61 -6.41 4.15
C VAL A 350 -3.92 -5.84 5.53
N GLY A 351 -4.68 -4.75 5.63
CA GLY A 351 -4.87 -4.07 6.91
C GLY A 351 -3.52 -3.65 7.52
N ASP A 352 -3.39 -3.89 8.83
CA ASP A 352 -2.18 -3.65 9.61
C ASP A 352 -1.23 -4.85 9.74
N HIS A 353 -1.39 -5.88 8.91
CA HIS A 353 -0.41 -6.99 8.89
C HIS A 353 0.97 -6.51 8.41
N CYS A 354 0.98 -5.58 7.44
CA CYS A 354 2.16 -4.86 6.95
C CYS A 354 1.82 -3.38 6.78
N VAL A 355 2.83 -2.53 6.83
CA VAL A 355 2.74 -1.08 6.59
C VAL A 355 3.80 -0.65 5.59
N GLY A 356 3.58 0.44 4.86
CA GLY A 356 4.43 0.87 3.76
C GLY A 356 5.86 1.28 4.17
N GLN A 357 6.10 1.54 5.46
CA GLN A 357 7.41 1.87 6.01
C GLN A 357 7.50 1.45 7.47
N GLY A 358 8.64 0.86 7.85
CA GLY A 358 8.90 0.42 9.22
C GLY A 358 8.38 -1.00 9.46
N SER A 359 7.83 -1.24 10.65
CA SER A 359 7.28 -2.55 11.05
C SER A 359 5.89 -2.34 11.64
N ALA A 360 4.98 -3.28 11.37
CA ALA A 360 3.68 -3.34 12.00
C ALA A 360 3.83 -3.69 13.48
N LEU A 361 2.96 -3.12 14.33
CA LEU A 361 2.82 -3.56 15.72
C LEU A 361 1.98 -4.83 15.75
N LEU A 362 2.16 -5.72 16.73
CA LEU A 362 1.16 -6.75 17.04
C LEU A 362 0.60 -6.43 18.42
N ASP A 363 -0.72 -6.38 18.54
CA ASP A 363 -1.40 -5.97 19.77
C ASP A 363 -1.59 -7.17 20.70
N ILE A 364 -0.61 -7.35 21.59
CA ILE A 364 -0.63 -8.41 22.61
C ILE A 364 -1.88 -8.37 23.51
N ASN A 365 -2.50 -7.19 23.69
CA ASN A 365 -3.70 -7.06 24.53
C ASN A 365 -4.99 -7.45 23.79
N SER A 366 -4.90 -7.63 22.47
CA SER A 366 -5.99 -8.03 21.59
C SER A 366 -5.69 -9.33 20.85
N GLY A 367 -4.93 -10.22 21.50
CA GLY A 367 -4.61 -11.56 21.01
C GLY A 367 -3.58 -11.62 19.89
N GLY A 368 -2.93 -10.49 19.57
CA GLY A 368 -1.82 -10.47 18.62
C GLY A 368 -0.69 -11.37 19.09
N ASN A 369 -0.16 -12.20 18.18
CA ASN A 369 0.89 -13.15 18.48
C ASN A 369 1.73 -13.48 17.23
N MET A 370 2.99 -13.85 17.48
CA MET A 370 3.96 -14.05 16.41
C MET A 370 3.69 -15.34 15.60
N SER A 371 3.17 -16.40 16.24
CA SER A 371 2.90 -17.67 15.57
C SER A 371 1.86 -17.53 14.46
N ASP A 372 0.77 -16.81 14.77
CA ASP A 372 -0.26 -16.48 13.81
C ASP A 372 0.25 -15.51 12.75
N TYR A 373 1.05 -14.50 13.16
CA TYR A 373 1.67 -13.57 12.23
C TYR A 373 2.52 -14.28 11.16
N PHE A 374 3.41 -15.20 11.56
CA PHE A 374 4.21 -15.99 10.61
C PHE A 374 3.30 -16.81 9.70
N ARG A 375 2.32 -17.54 10.25
CA ARG A 375 1.39 -18.38 9.47
C ARG A 375 0.59 -17.56 8.45
N THR A 376 0.07 -16.41 8.86
CA THR A 376 -0.64 -15.46 7.99
C THR A 376 0.28 -14.91 6.90
N THR A 377 1.53 -14.60 7.23
CA THR A 377 2.50 -14.10 6.24
C THR A 377 2.80 -15.15 5.17
N TYR A 378 3.02 -16.42 5.53
CA TYR A 378 3.17 -17.50 4.56
C TYR A 378 1.91 -17.70 3.71
N LYS A 379 0.73 -17.67 4.33
CA LYS A 379 -0.55 -17.70 3.59
C LYS A 379 -0.64 -16.58 2.55
N PHE A 380 -0.21 -15.35 2.89
CA PHE A 380 -0.19 -14.24 1.92
C PHE A 380 0.83 -14.44 0.80
N MET A 381 1.99 -15.04 1.08
CA MET A 381 2.95 -15.40 0.02
C MET A 381 2.38 -16.47 -0.92
N ASP A 382 1.65 -17.46 -0.38
CA ASP A 382 1.00 -18.51 -1.16
C ASP A 382 -0.14 -17.97 -2.04
N LEU A 383 -0.84 -16.92 -1.59
CA LEU A 383 -1.81 -16.18 -2.43
C LEU A 383 -1.14 -15.49 -3.62
N SER A 384 0.18 -15.24 -3.54
CA SER A 384 0.98 -14.57 -4.58
C SER A 384 0.30 -13.32 -5.14
N PRO A 385 -0.08 -12.33 -4.30
CA PRO A 385 -0.77 -11.15 -4.76
C PRO A 385 0.10 -10.34 -5.73
N ASN A 386 -0.53 -9.56 -6.61
CA ASN A 386 0.16 -8.68 -7.55
C ASN A 386 0.51 -7.31 -6.96
N ALA A 387 -0.23 -6.88 -5.94
CA ALA A 387 0.03 -5.68 -5.16
C ALA A 387 -0.39 -5.89 -3.71
N LEU A 388 0.32 -5.25 -2.79
CA LEU A 388 -0.03 -5.19 -1.37
C LEU A 388 -0.55 -3.79 -1.06
N ILE A 389 -1.75 -3.69 -0.50
CA ILE A 389 -2.38 -2.42 -0.11
C ILE A 389 -2.49 -2.41 1.42
N SER A 390 -1.55 -1.74 2.07
CA SER A 390 -1.60 -1.52 3.52
C SER A 390 -2.49 -0.34 3.87
N MET A 391 -2.96 -0.30 5.11
CA MET A 391 -3.73 0.84 5.60
C MET A 391 -2.86 2.05 5.94
N HIS A 392 -1.54 1.89 5.94
CA HIS A 392 -0.61 2.98 6.16
C HIS A 392 0.48 2.96 5.09
N GLY A 393 0.67 4.08 4.39
CA GLY A 393 1.66 4.23 3.31
C GLY A 393 1.13 3.87 1.91
N ARG A 394 2.05 3.83 0.94
CA ARG A 394 1.74 3.59 -0.49
C ARG A 394 1.44 2.13 -0.77
N VAL A 395 0.72 1.89 -1.88
CA VAL A 395 0.60 0.56 -2.48
C VAL A 395 1.98 0.00 -2.80
N ASN A 396 2.24 -1.22 -2.37
CA ASN A 396 3.49 -1.91 -2.62
C ASN A 396 3.37 -2.80 -3.88
N LEU A 397 4.34 -2.64 -4.79
CA LEU A 397 4.40 -3.34 -6.07
C LEU A 397 5.30 -4.57 -6.05
N TRP A 398 5.85 -4.95 -4.90
CA TRP A 398 6.74 -6.09 -4.71
C TRP A 398 6.31 -6.89 -3.47
N PRO A 399 5.08 -7.44 -3.50
CA PRO A 399 4.43 -7.97 -2.31
C PRO A 399 5.19 -9.13 -1.67
N LYS A 400 5.73 -10.07 -2.45
CA LYS A 400 6.50 -11.19 -1.88
C LYS A 400 7.78 -10.70 -1.24
N HIS A 401 8.48 -9.76 -1.89
CA HIS A 401 9.66 -9.12 -1.31
C HIS A 401 9.34 -8.42 0.01
N MET A 402 8.27 -7.63 0.06
CA MET A 402 7.83 -6.97 1.30
C MET A 402 7.54 -7.98 2.41
N LEU A 403 6.73 -9.02 2.13
CA LEU A 403 6.38 -10.05 3.11
C LEU A 403 7.61 -10.82 3.62
N CYS A 404 8.55 -11.17 2.73
CA CYS A 404 9.83 -11.76 3.09
C CYS A 404 10.67 -10.84 3.98
N GLY A 405 10.71 -9.54 3.67
CA GLY A 405 11.39 -8.54 4.50
C GLY A 405 10.83 -8.48 5.92
N TYR A 406 9.50 -8.59 6.07
CA TYR A 406 8.85 -8.69 7.38
C TYR A 406 9.24 -9.97 8.12
N LEU A 407 9.19 -11.14 7.47
CA LEU A 407 9.62 -12.41 8.06
C LEU A 407 11.07 -12.35 8.54
N LYS A 408 11.97 -11.86 7.68
CA LYS A 408 13.40 -11.70 7.98
C LYS A 408 13.61 -10.77 9.17
N ASN A 409 12.95 -9.61 9.18
CA ASN A 409 13.06 -8.65 10.28
C ASN A 409 12.61 -9.27 11.63
N ARG A 410 11.54 -10.07 11.62
CA ARG A 410 11.07 -10.77 12.83
C ARG A 410 12.04 -11.85 13.29
N ARG A 411 12.60 -12.66 12.38
CA ARG A 411 13.61 -13.68 12.73
C ARG A 411 14.90 -13.05 13.25
N ASN A 412 15.39 -11.99 12.61
CA ASN A 412 16.55 -11.23 13.09
C ASN A 412 16.33 -10.68 14.51
N ARG A 413 15.09 -10.29 14.83
CA ARG A 413 14.72 -9.86 16.18
C ARG A 413 14.82 -11.00 17.19
N GLU A 414 14.31 -12.18 16.82
CA GLU A 414 14.42 -13.38 17.64
C GLU A 414 15.88 -13.76 17.90
N ASP A 415 16.72 -13.72 16.87
CA ASP A 415 18.16 -13.98 17.01
C ASP A 415 18.84 -12.97 17.96
N THR A 416 18.42 -11.70 17.91
CA THR A 416 18.95 -10.66 18.81
C THR A 416 18.52 -10.90 20.25
N ILE A 417 17.26 -11.29 20.46
CA ILE A 417 16.71 -11.62 21.79
C ILE A 417 17.40 -12.86 22.36
N LEU A 418 17.60 -13.91 21.57
CA LEU A 418 18.34 -15.11 21.98
C LEU A 418 19.77 -14.76 22.40
N LYS A 419 20.48 -13.94 21.63
CA LYS A 419 21.82 -13.45 22.01
C LYS A 419 21.81 -12.68 23.33
N ALA A 420 20.80 -11.86 23.59
CA ALA A 420 20.66 -11.15 24.86
C ALA A 420 20.54 -12.14 26.04
N ILE A 421 19.71 -13.18 25.86
CA ILE A 421 19.47 -14.22 26.87
C ILE A 421 20.74 -15.04 27.10
N GLU A 422 21.43 -15.46 26.04
CA GLU A 422 22.71 -16.18 26.11
C GLU A 422 23.82 -15.35 26.79
N ALA A 423 23.77 -14.03 26.66
CA ALA A 423 24.66 -13.11 27.37
C ALA A 423 24.26 -12.89 28.85
N GLY A 424 23.20 -13.55 29.34
CA GLY A 424 22.78 -13.55 30.73
C GLY A 424 21.59 -12.65 31.06
N SER A 425 20.93 -12.06 30.07
CA SER A 425 19.71 -11.26 30.29
C SER A 425 18.55 -12.16 30.71
N ASN A 426 17.94 -11.88 31.87
CA ASN A 426 16.86 -12.71 32.43
C ASN A 426 15.57 -11.93 32.74
N THR A 427 15.58 -10.60 32.61
CA THR A 427 14.38 -9.76 32.73
C THR A 427 13.97 -9.11 31.41
N LEU A 428 12.72 -8.67 31.32
CA LEU A 428 12.22 -7.89 30.17
C LEU A 428 13.03 -6.62 29.95
N PHE A 429 13.43 -5.95 31.02
CA PHE A 429 14.23 -4.73 30.96
C PHE A 429 15.61 -4.99 30.36
N ASP A 430 16.31 -6.03 30.80
CA ASP A 430 17.64 -6.37 30.27
C ASP A 430 17.58 -6.69 28.78
N ILE A 431 16.59 -7.50 28.38
CA ILE A 431 16.42 -7.88 26.97
C ILE A 431 16.06 -6.66 26.11
N VAL A 432 15.17 -5.77 26.58
CA VAL A 432 14.87 -4.53 25.85
C VAL A 432 16.10 -3.63 25.78
N ALA A 433 16.81 -3.42 26.88
CA ALA A 433 18.00 -2.58 26.93
C ALA A 433 19.11 -3.09 26.01
N TYR A 434 19.26 -4.41 25.87
CA TYR A 434 20.18 -5.02 24.91
C TYR A 434 19.68 -4.89 23.47
N THR A 435 18.43 -5.29 23.21
CA THR A 435 17.87 -5.44 21.86
C THR A 435 17.55 -4.08 21.20
N TYR A 436 17.27 -3.06 22.00
CA TYR A 436 16.85 -1.73 21.58
C TYR A 436 17.77 -0.64 22.16
N ALA A 437 19.05 -0.96 22.40
CA ALA A 437 20.03 -0.04 22.97
C ALA A 437 20.11 1.31 22.22
N ASP A 438 20.02 1.27 20.89
CA ASP A 438 20.10 2.45 20.01
C ASP A 438 18.74 3.12 19.74
N VAL A 439 17.66 2.63 20.36
CA VAL A 439 16.31 3.19 20.19
C VAL A 439 15.99 4.11 21.36
N ASP A 440 15.40 5.27 21.05
CA ASP A 440 14.93 6.23 22.04
C ASP A 440 14.07 5.55 23.12
N ARG A 441 14.39 5.81 24.39
CA ARG A 441 13.74 5.20 25.55
C ARG A 441 12.24 5.44 25.62
N SER A 442 11.75 6.54 25.04
CA SER A 442 10.31 6.81 24.93
C SER A 442 9.56 5.71 24.16
N LEU A 443 10.24 4.96 23.29
CA LEU A 443 9.67 3.86 22.52
C LEU A 443 9.85 2.50 23.21
N TRP A 444 10.54 2.43 24.34
CA TRP A 444 10.83 1.15 25.00
C TRP A 444 9.60 0.45 25.54
N VAL A 445 8.52 1.17 25.85
CA VAL A 445 7.24 0.56 26.23
C VAL A 445 6.65 -0.26 25.07
N HIS A 446 6.73 0.26 23.83
CA HIS A 446 6.31 -0.50 22.64
C HIS A 446 7.28 -1.64 22.32
N ALA A 447 8.58 -1.40 22.49
CA ALA A 447 9.61 -2.42 22.32
C ALA A 447 9.40 -3.61 23.28
N ALA A 448 9.02 -3.33 24.52
CA ALA A 448 8.76 -4.35 25.55
C ALA A 448 7.63 -5.31 25.16
N SER A 449 6.51 -4.77 24.64
CA SER A 449 5.44 -5.61 24.08
C SER A 449 5.94 -6.49 22.94
N ASN A 450 6.78 -5.94 22.06
CA ASN A 450 7.37 -6.71 20.96
C ASN A 450 8.33 -7.82 21.45
N VAL A 451 9.17 -7.55 22.46
CA VAL A 451 10.03 -8.57 23.06
C VAL A 451 9.21 -9.71 23.64
N ARG A 452 8.13 -9.41 24.38
CA ARG A 452 7.25 -10.44 24.96
C ARG A 452 6.69 -11.36 23.88
N LEU A 453 6.17 -10.81 22.79
CA LEU A 453 5.64 -11.59 21.66
C LEU A 453 6.68 -12.55 21.05
N HIS A 454 7.93 -12.11 20.94
CA HIS A 454 9.01 -12.95 20.43
C HIS A 454 9.46 -14.00 21.44
N VAL A 455 9.56 -13.67 22.73
CA VAL A 455 9.90 -14.64 23.78
C VAL A 455 8.83 -15.74 23.85
N ASP A 456 7.54 -15.37 23.81
CA ASP A 456 6.44 -16.33 23.78
C ASP A 456 6.51 -17.25 22.54
N HIS A 457 6.89 -16.70 21.39
CA HIS A 457 7.07 -17.48 20.17
C HIS A 457 8.25 -18.45 20.25
N LEU A 458 9.38 -18.00 20.77
CA LEU A 458 10.57 -18.81 20.99
C LEU A 458 10.29 -19.94 21.99
N ASP A 459 9.48 -19.68 23.02
CA ASP A 459 9.03 -20.71 23.97
C ASP A 459 8.15 -21.76 23.29
N HIS A 460 7.16 -21.35 22.50
CA HIS A 460 6.32 -22.26 21.72
C HIS A 460 7.14 -23.12 20.75
N GLN A 461 8.20 -22.57 20.17
CA GLN A 461 9.14 -23.30 19.30
C GLN A 461 10.17 -24.15 20.08
N LYS A 462 10.19 -24.08 21.40
CA LYS A 462 11.19 -24.71 22.30
C LYS A 462 12.63 -24.31 21.95
N LYS A 463 12.82 -23.04 21.59
CA LYS A 463 14.12 -22.46 21.22
C LYS A 463 14.78 -21.62 22.32
N LEU A 464 14.06 -21.32 23.40
CA LEU A 464 14.67 -20.64 24.55
C LEU A 464 15.76 -21.53 25.19
N PRO A 465 16.87 -20.94 25.68
CA PRO A 465 17.89 -21.68 26.43
C PRO A 465 17.29 -22.41 27.64
N LYS A 466 17.82 -23.60 27.96
CA LYS A 466 17.26 -24.49 29.01
C LYS A 466 17.28 -23.88 30.41
N ASP A 467 18.21 -22.98 30.66
CA ASP A 467 18.43 -22.26 31.91
C ASP A 467 17.65 -20.93 31.98
N PHE A 468 17.00 -20.51 30.89
CA PHE A 468 16.15 -19.33 30.89
C PHE A 468 14.86 -19.59 31.66
N SER A 469 14.70 -18.89 32.79
CA SER A 469 13.49 -19.00 33.62
C SER A 469 12.38 -18.09 33.08
N LEU A 470 11.44 -18.66 32.32
CA LEU A 470 10.27 -17.95 31.81
C LEU A 470 9.39 -17.34 32.94
N GLU A 471 9.29 -18.00 34.09
CA GLU A 471 8.58 -17.48 35.26
C GLU A 471 9.19 -16.16 35.75
N HIS A 472 10.52 -16.13 35.94
CA HIS A 472 11.25 -14.92 36.30
C HIS A 472 11.08 -13.79 35.27
N PHE A 473 11.20 -14.09 33.98
CA PHE A 473 10.94 -13.12 32.91
C PHE A 473 9.52 -12.54 33.00
N ASN A 474 8.50 -13.40 33.12
CA ASN A 474 7.10 -12.98 33.22
C ASN A 474 6.83 -12.13 34.47
N ASN A 475 7.43 -12.47 35.60
CA ASN A 475 7.32 -11.69 36.83
C ASN A 475 7.91 -10.27 36.66
N SER A 476 8.97 -10.12 35.86
CA SER A 476 9.60 -8.83 35.58
C SER A 476 8.75 -7.89 34.71
N CYS A 477 7.83 -8.42 33.88
CA CYS A 477 7.01 -7.64 32.96
C CYS A 477 6.18 -6.56 33.68
N SER A 478 5.66 -6.86 34.88
CA SER A 478 4.85 -5.94 35.67
C SER A 478 5.63 -4.72 36.20
N GLN A 479 6.96 -4.84 36.30
CA GLN A 479 7.83 -3.81 36.88
C GLN A 479 8.46 -2.91 35.81
N PHE A 480 8.31 -3.27 34.53
CA PHE A 480 9.00 -2.63 33.41
C PHE A 480 8.77 -1.12 33.32
N THR A 481 7.51 -0.67 33.33
CA THR A 481 7.18 0.76 33.22
C THR A 481 7.79 1.58 34.36
N THR A 482 7.81 1.03 35.58
CA THR A 482 8.43 1.66 36.75
C THR A 482 9.95 1.76 36.62
N GLN A 483 10.60 0.79 35.97
CA GLN A 483 12.05 0.81 35.75
C GLN A 483 12.45 1.80 34.66
N VAL A 484 11.70 1.87 33.56
CA VAL A 484 11.94 2.86 32.50
C VAL A 484 11.71 4.28 33.01
N GLY A 485 10.71 4.53 33.85
CA GLY A 485 10.45 5.86 34.42
C GLY A 485 11.52 6.37 35.41
N LYS A 486 12.46 5.52 35.82
CA LYS A 486 13.60 5.89 36.69
C LYS A 486 14.89 6.21 35.91
N LEU A 487 14.92 5.92 34.61
CA LEU A 487 16.01 6.17 33.68
C LEU A 487 15.88 7.54 33.01
#